data_AF-A0A259D9N0-F1
#
_entry.id   AF-A0A259D9N0-F1
#
_cell.length_a   1.000
_cell.length_b   1.000
_cell.length_c   1.000
_cell.angle_alpha   90.00
_cell.angle_beta   90.00
_cell.angle_gamma   90.00
#
_symmetry.space_group_name_H-M   'P 1'
#
loop_
_entity.id
_entity.type
_entity.pdbx_description
1 polymer ?
#
loop_
_entity_poly.entity_id
_entity_poly.type
_entity_poly.pdbx_seq_one_letter_code
_entity_poly.pdbx_strand_id
1 'polypeptide(L)' 'MPSFSTTLEQAIHAALALANARRHELATLEHLLLSLIDEPDAARVMKACSVNLDELRKTLTDFVDDDLSTLVTDV' A
#
# COMPACT_ATOMS: atom_id res chain seq x y z
N MET A 1 8.46 19.08 -12.81
CA MET A 1 8.23 17.91 -11.97
C MET A 1 7.58 16.85 -12.84
N PRO A 2 8.09 15.61 -12.90
CA PRO A 2 7.34 14.55 -13.58
C PRO A 2 5.99 14.42 -12.88
N SER A 3 4.90 14.64 -13.60
CA SER A 3 3.56 14.37 -13.08
C SER A 3 3.36 12.86 -13.09
N PHE A 4 3.08 12.27 -11.93
CA PHE A 4 2.54 10.92 -11.90
C PHE A 4 1.20 10.88 -12.64
N SER A 5 0.76 9.68 -13.06
CA SER A 5 -0.61 9.53 -13.52
C SER A 5 -1.56 9.90 -12.38
N THR A 6 -2.75 10.38 -12.72
CA THR A 6 -3.79 10.72 -11.73
C THR A 6 -4.13 9.52 -10.84
N THR A 7 -4.13 8.31 -11.40
CA THR A 7 -4.41 7.07 -10.66
C THR A 7 -3.30 6.69 -9.69
N LEU A 8 -2.03 6.91 -10.08
CA LEU A 8 -0.88 6.67 -9.20
C LEU A 8 -0.83 7.69 -8.06
N GLU A 9 -1.14 8.96 -8.33
CA GLU A 9 -1.24 9.98 -7.29
C GLU A 9 -2.33 9.65 -6.27
N GLN A 10 -3.48 9.13 -6.73
CA GLN A 10 -4.54 8.63 -5.86
C GLN A 10 -4.07 7.45 -5.00
N ALA A 11 -3.33 6.50 -5.57
CA ALA A 11 -2.78 5.37 -4.83
C ALA A 11 -1.76 5.81 -3.76
N ILE A 12 -0.93 6.82 -4.06
CA ILE A 12 0.01 7.41 -3.09
C ILE A 12 -0.75 8.09 -1.94
N HIS A 13 -1.78 8.87 -2.23
CA HIS A 13 -2.61 9.50 -1.20
C HIS A 13 -3.33 8.46 -0.34
N ALA A 14 -3.83 7.37 -0.95
CA ALA A 14 -4.43 6.27 -0.22
C ALA A 14 -3.41 5.58 0.72
N ALA A 15 -2.17 5.38 0.26
CA ALA A 15 -1.10 4.78 1.06
C ALA A 15 -0.75 5.65 2.29
N LEU A 16 -0.67 6.97 2.11
CA LEU A 16 -0.48 7.92 3.21
C LEU A 16 -1.63 7.91 4.20
N ALA A 17 -2.88 7.83 3.71
CA ALA A 17 -4.05 7.72 4.57
C ALA A 17 -4.03 6.41 5.40
N LEU A 18 -3.62 5.29 4.80
CA LEU A 18 -3.47 4.00 5.48
C LEU A 18 -2.40 4.04 6.58
N ALA A 19 -1.26 4.68 6.32
CA ALA A 19 -0.20 4.86 7.31
C ALA A 19 -0.67 5.75 8.47
N ASN A 20 -1.33 6.87 8.16
CA ASN A 20 -1.86 7.78 9.16
C ASN A 20 -2.96 7.14 10.03
N ALA A 21 -3.84 6.33 9.44
CA ALA A 21 -4.87 5.59 10.17
C ALA A 21 -4.28 4.62 11.21
N ARG A 22 -3.06 4.13 10.97
CA ARG A 22 -2.32 3.23 11.86
C ARG A 22 -1.30 3.94 12.74
N ARG A 23 -1.22 5.27 12.65
CA ARG A 23 -0.25 6.12 13.36
C ARG A 23 1.20 5.76 13.02
N HIS A 24 1.44 5.32 11.79
CA HIS A 24 2.79 5.15 11.27
C HIS A 24 3.32 6.51 10.79
N GLU A 25 4.52 6.89 11.25
CA GLU A 25 5.16 8.19 10.95
C GLU A 25 5.38 8.42 9.45
N LEU A 26 5.61 7.33 8.70
CA LEU A 26 5.91 7.34 7.28
C LEU A 26 5.10 6.26 6.56
N ALA A 27 4.62 6.58 5.35
CA ALA A 27 4.10 5.57 4.45
C ALA A 27 5.25 4.70 3.94
N THR A 28 5.18 3.42 4.25
CA THR A 28 6.15 2.42 3.80
C THR A 28 5.77 1.84 2.44
N LEU A 29 6.65 1.01 1.86
CA LEU A 29 6.40 0.35 0.57
C LEU A 29 5.19 -0.59 0.64
N GLU A 30 4.90 -1.15 1.81
CA GLU A 30 3.78 -2.05 2.05
C GLU A 30 2.44 -1.32 1.97
N HIS A 31 2.35 -0.10 2.52
CA HIS A 31 1.16 0.74 2.36
C HIS A 31 0.94 1.14 0.90
N LEU A 32 2.03 1.47 0.19
CA LEU A 32 1.96 1.79 -1.23
C LEU A 32 1.51 0.58 -2.05
N LEU A 33 2.10 -0.59 -1.79
CA LEU A 33 1.74 -1.81 -2.48
C LEU A 33 0.28 -2.21 -2.20
N LEU A 34 -0.19 -2.04 -0.96
CA LEU A 34 -1.58 -2.29 -0.59
C LEU A 34 -2.55 -1.38 -1.37
N SER A 35 -2.22 -0.10 -1.54
CA SER A 35 -2.99 0.82 -2.39
C SER A 35 -2.90 0.49 -3.88
N LEU A 36 -1.76 0.01 -4.37
CA LEU A 36 -1.57 -0.35 -5.77
C LEU A 36 -2.34 -1.61 -6.17
N ILE A 37 -2.66 -2.50 -5.22
CA ILE A 37 -3.52 -3.67 -5.50
C ILE A 37 -4.94 -3.23 -5.91
N ASP A 38 -5.38 -2.06 -5.44
CA ASP A 38 -6.67 -1.45 -5.78
C ASP A 38 -6.59 -0.50 -6.99
N GLU A 39 -5.39 -0.19 -7.48
CA GLU A 39 -5.19 0.64 -8.67
C GLU A 39 -5.41 -0.21 -9.94
N PRO A 40 -6.31 0.17 -10.86
CA PRO A 40 -6.74 -0.71 -11.96
C PRO A 40 -5.63 -1.19 -12.90
N ASP A 41 -4.63 -0.36 -13.17
CA ASP A 41 -3.55 -0.70 -14.11
C ASP A 41 -2.47 -1.56 -13.44
N ALA A 42 -2.10 -1.25 -12.22
CA ALA A 42 -1.19 -2.04 -11.39
C ALA A 42 -1.80 -3.41 -11.07
N ALA A 43 -3.08 -3.48 -10.70
CA ALA A 43 -3.80 -4.74 -10.48
C ALA A 43 -3.80 -5.61 -11.74
N ARG A 44 -3.95 -5.01 -12.93
CA ARG A 44 -3.90 -5.72 -14.21
C ARG A 44 -2.51 -6.29 -14.48
N VAL A 45 -1.46 -5.50 -14.24
CA VAL A 45 -0.07 -5.96 -14.38
C VAL A 45 0.23 -7.10 -13.40
N MET A 46 -0.16 -6.98 -12.14
CA MET A 46 0.04 -8.03 -11.13
C MET A 46 -0.69 -9.33 -11.50
N LYS A 47 -1.94 -9.24 -11.97
CA LYS A 47 -2.68 -10.41 -12.49
C LYS A 47 -2.00 -11.03 -13.72
N ALA A 48 -1.46 -10.22 -14.62
CA ALA A 48 -0.69 -10.72 -15.76
C ALA A 48 0.60 -11.43 -15.33
N CYS A 49 1.19 -11.03 -14.21
CA CYS A 49 2.30 -11.73 -13.55
C CYS A 49 1.86 -12.94 -12.71
N SER A 50 0.60 -13.37 -12.79
CA SER A 50 0.02 -14.48 -12.00
C SER A 50 0.06 -14.27 -10.49
N VAL A 51 0.04 -13.03 -10.03
CA VAL A 51 -0.05 -12.70 -8.61
C VAL A 51 -1.48 -12.90 -8.12
N ASN A 52 -1.64 -13.62 -7.02
CA ASN A 52 -2.91 -13.74 -6.31
C ASN A 52 -3.13 -12.50 -5.43
N LEU A 53 -4.00 -11.58 -5.89
CA LEU A 53 -4.21 -10.30 -5.20
C LEU A 53 -4.88 -10.45 -3.83
N ASP A 54 -5.72 -11.46 -3.63
CA ASP A 54 -6.41 -11.68 -2.35
C ASP A 54 -5.42 -12.17 -1.29
N GLU A 55 -4.55 -13.11 -1.67
CA GLU A 55 -3.47 -13.61 -0.82
C GLU A 55 -2.42 -12.53 -0.53
N LEU A 56 -2.05 -11.74 -1.55
CA LEU A 56 -1.13 -10.62 -1.39
C LEU A 56 -1.72 -9.57 -0.45
N ARG A 57 -3.00 -9.20 -0.61
CA ARG A 57 -3.69 -8.25 0.27
C ARG A 57 -3.67 -8.74 1.71
N LYS A 58 -4.02 -10.01 1.93
CA LYS A 58 -4.01 -10.60 3.27
C LYS A 58 -2.62 -10.50 3.89
N THR A 59 -1.60 -10.98 3.18
CA THR A 59 -0.21 -10.95 3.65
C THR A 59 0.25 -9.54 4.00
N LEU A 60 -0.07 -8.54 3.16
CA LEU A 60 0.30 -7.15 3.42
C LEU A 60 -0.49 -6.54 4.58
N THR A 61 -1.76 -6.89 4.73
CA THR A 61 -2.59 -6.40 5.84
C THR A 61 -2.06 -6.97 7.15
N ASP A 62 -1.81 -8.28 7.20
CA ASP A 62 -1.22 -8.96 8.36
C ASP A 62 0.14 -8.35 8.70
N PHE A 63 1.02 -8.12 7.72
CA PHE A 63 2.32 -7.48 7.96
C PHE A 63 2.20 -6.02 8.46
N VAL A 64 1.32 -5.22 7.86
CA VAL A 64 1.13 -3.82 8.26
C VAL A 64 0.46 -3.71 9.64
N ASP A 65 -0.40 -4.65 10.00
CA ASP A 65 -1.11 -4.64 11.29
C ASP A 65 -0.26 -5.28 12.41
N ASP A 66 0.47 -6.35 12.13
CA ASP A 66 1.20 -7.13 13.15
C ASP A 66 2.70 -6.81 13.18
N ASP A 67 3.42 -6.94 12.06
CA ASP A 67 4.87 -6.75 12.03
C ASP A 67 5.27 -5.27 12.10
N LEU A 68 4.53 -4.41 11.38
CA LEU A 68 4.80 -2.98 11.33
C LEU A 68 4.35 -2.25 12.61
N SER A 69 3.52 -2.88 13.45
CA SER A 69 3.18 -2.37 14.78
C SER A 69 4.41 -2.22 15.69
N THR A 70 5.48 -2.99 15.44
CA THR A 70 6.75 -2.86 16.16
C THR A 70 7.54 -1.59 15.83
N LEU A 71 7.16 -0.89 14.75
CA LEU A 71 7.73 0.37 14.28
C LEU A 71 6.87 1.59 14.68
N VAL A 72 5.81 1.40 15.47
CA VAL A 72 5.03 2.51 16.03
C VAL A 72 5.92 3.30 16.97
N THR A 73 6.34 4.48 16.53
CA THR A 73 7.06 5.45 17.34
C THR A 73 6.06 6.20 18.22
N ASP A 74 6.17 6.02 19.53
CA ASP A 74 5.55 6.94 20.50
C ASP A 74 6.25 8.29 20.39
N VAL A 75 5.58 9.26 19.79
CA VAL A 75 5.95 10.68 19.88
C VAL A 75 5.24 11.31 21.07
#